data_AF-A0A0V0GCS4-F1
#
_entry.id   AF-A0A0V0GCS4-F1
#
_cell.length_a   1.000
_cell.length_b   1.000
_cell.length_c   1.000
_cell.angle_alpha   90.00
_cell.angle_beta   90.00
_cell.angle_gamma   90.00
#
_symmetry.space_group_name_H-M   'P 1'
#
loop_
_entity.id
_entity.type
_entity.pdbx_description
1 polymer ?
#
loop_
_entity_poly.entity_id
_entity_poly.type
_entity_poly.pdbx_seq_one_letter_code
_entity_poly.pdbx_strand_id
1 'polypeptide(L)'
;GVVPWSLFLWMVWLILHTIYKKCFQILLQKIRVDENDQQRLVKIYWSLVFTAITIPFALQNLSLTPHDIKERFKTILENSVYSWYNNDNNPSIQMKLSYVLLTGFYLNSVCEITIEKGFKNIDFFHSELLTIFFVSTFPTRCVLYGIAVTSLVNVVRCLLEFCRFLACISSIVKSKLLRQLALIMLIVHTLIWGTVFLHILPKYFLFLAIRKLKQKNDVTYISVFSLLNFSLWGFYLIEIYKSPISYIITNYVYGKESNFDDILFSSNNKVNEEFDQQDIDFIEPLTCSTSTKDSKIRENKHTKENLLALYQTVKCVIRVKRKLKRIREKLKVSHAESNSKDSKNVISSCSSN
;
A
#
# COMPACT_ATOMS: atom_id res chain seq x y z
N GLY A 1 0.22 -5.00 -31.33
CA GLY A 1 -0.17 -3.88 -30.45
C GLY A 1 0.25 -4.17 -29.02
N VAL A 2 0.88 -3.22 -28.33
CA VAL A 2 1.39 -3.40 -26.94
C VAL A 2 0.27 -3.26 -25.91
N VAL A 3 -0.70 -2.37 -26.15
CA VAL A 3 -1.82 -2.10 -25.24
C VAL A 3 -2.72 -3.33 -25.02
N PRO A 4 -3.21 -4.03 -26.07
CA PRO A 4 -4.08 -5.20 -25.87
C PRO A 4 -3.39 -6.33 -25.08
N TRP A 5 -2.10 -6.57 -25.34
CA TRP A 5 -1.33 -7.56 -24.59
C TRP A 5 -1.11 -7.14 -23.13
N SER A 6 -1.00 -5.83 -22.85
CA SER A 6 -0.83 -5.32 -21.49
C SER A 6 -2.10 -5.50 -20.67
N LEU A 7 -3.26 -5.25 -21.29
CA LEU A 7 -4.57 -5.51 -20.69
C LEU A 7 -4.83 -7.01 -20.48
N PHE A 8 -4.44 -7.84 -21.44
CA PHE A 8 -4.52 -9.30 -21.29
C PHE A 8 -3.67 -9.78 -20.11
N LEU A 9 -2.40 -9.35 -20.04
CA LEU A 9 -1.53 -9.75 -18.93
C LEU A 9 -1.97 -9.17 -17.58
N TRP A 10 -2.56 -7.98 -17.56
CA TRP A 10 -3.22 -7.45 -16.36
C TRP A 10 -4.32 -8.39 -15.85
N MET A 11 -5.19 -8.91 -16.72
CA MET A 11 -6.21 -9.90 -16.33
C MET A 11 -5.59 -11.21 -15.82
N VAL A 12 -4.53 -11.69 -16.47
CA VAL A 12 -3.79 -12.88 -16.01
C VAL A 12 -3.22 -12.65 -14.61
N TRP A 13 -2.63 -11.48 -14.36
CA TRP A 13 -2.09 -11.12 -13.05
C TRP A 13 -3.17 -11.04 -11.97
N LEU A 14 -4.36 -10.52 -12.27
CA LEU A 14 -5.48 -10.49 -11.34
C LEU A 14 -5.92 -11.91 -10.92
N ILE A 15 -6.02 -12.82 -11.90
CA ILE A 15 -6.36 -14.23 -11.63
C ILE A 15 -5.27 -14.88 -10.78
N LEU A 16 -4.00 -14.71 -11.17
CA LEU A 16 -2.87 -15.27 -10.43
C LEU A 16 -2.81 -14.74 -8.99
N HIS A 17 -3.06 -13.44 -8.79
CA HIS A 17 -3.12 -12.84 -7.46
C HIS A 17 -4.23 -13.45 -6.61
N THR A 18 -5.41 -13.62 -7.19
CA THR A 18 -6.56 -14.20 -6.49
C THR A 18 -6.29 -15.64 -6.05
N ILE A 19 -5.68 -16.44 -6.93
CA ILE A 19 -5.27 -17.82 -6.62
C ILE A 19 -4.21 -17.80 -5.52
N TYR A 20 -3.16 -16.98 -5.67
CA TYR A 20 -2.09 -16.83 -4.69
C TYR A 20 -2.64 -16.47 -3.31
N LYS A 21 -3.49 -15.43 -3.21
CA LYS A 21 -4.07 -14.96 -1.94
C LYS A 21 -4.82 -16.09 -1.24
N LYS A 22 -5.68 -16.81 -1.96
CA LYS A 22 -6.41 -17.96 -1.39
C LYS A 22 -5.49 -19.09 -0.94
N CYS A 23 -4.57 -19.53 -1.81
CA CYS A 23 -3.67 -20.63 -1.49
C CYS A 23 -2.76 -20.30 -0.29
N PHE A 24 -2.21 -19.07 -0.26
CA PHE A 24 -1.30 -18.66 0.80
C PHE A 24 -2.03 -18.41 2.13
N GLN A 25 -3.25 -17.87 2.11
CA GLN A 25 -4.09 -17.78 3.30
C GLN A 25 -4.41 -19.15 3.89
N ILE A 26 -4.80 -20.13 3.06
CA ILE A 26 -5.06 -21.51 3.51
C ILE A 26 -3.80 -22.13 4.14
N LEU A 27 -2.63 -21.90 3.53
CA LEU A 27 -1.36 -22.39 4.05
C LEU A 27 -1.05 -21.79 5.43
N LEU A 28 -1.20 -20.47 5.58
CA LEU A 28 -0.92 -19.77 6.84
C LEU A 28 -1.93 -20.13 7.95
N GLN A 29 -3.19 -20.35 7.59
CA GLN A 29 -4.22 -20.88 8.51
C GLN A 29 -3.84 -22.27 9.02
N LYS A 30 -3.30 -23.14 8.15
CA LYS A 30 -2.82 -24.47 8.55
C LYS A 30 -1.65 -24.39 9.55
N ILE A 31 -0.81 -23.38 9.43
CA ILE A 31 0.33 -23.12 10.33
C ILE A 31 -0.11 -22.41 11.63
N ARG A 32 -1.39 -22.01 11.75
CA ARG A 32 -1.97 -21.31 12.91
C ARG A 32 -1.32 -19.95 13.20
N VAL A 33 -0.97 -19.21 12.15
CA VAL A 33 -0.51 -17.81 12.27
C VAL A 33 -1.70 -16.93 12.66
N ASP A 34 -1.50 -15.87 13.43
CA ASP A 34 -2.56 -14.93 13.80
C ASP A 34 -3.13 -14.20 12.57
N GLU A 35 -4.44 -13.94 12.54
CA GLU A 35 -5.14 -13.40 11.35
C GLU A 35 -4.55 -12.07 10.85
N ASN A 36 -4.14 -11.19 11.75
CA ASN A 36 -3.49 -9.92 11.40
C ASN A 36 -2.13 -10.13 10.70
N ASP A 37 -1.34 -11.07 11.18
CA ASP A 37 -0.04 -11.42 10.60
C ASP A 37 -0.21 -12.20 9.30
N GLN A 38 -1.27 -13.00 9.16
CA GLN A 38 -1.63 -13.65 7.90
C GLN A 38 -1.88 -12.63 6.79
N GLN A 39 -2.73 -11.64 7.05
CA GLN A 39 -3.06 -10.61 6.07
C GLN A 39 -1.82 -9.80 5.67
N ARG A 40 -0.97 -9.45 6.65
CA ARG A 40 0.30 -8.76 6.40
C ARG A 40 1.27 -9.60 5.57
N LEU A 41 1.48 -10.86 5.92
CA LEU A 41 2.41 -11.75 5.21
C LEU A 41 2.01 -11.97 3.76
N VAL A 42 0.72 -12.18 3.48
CA VAL A 42 0.23 -12.37 2.11
C VAL A 42 0.61 -11.17 1.25
N LYS A 43 0.38 -9.95 1.76
CA LYS A 43 0.68 -8.72 1.04
C LYS A 43 2.18 -8.48 0.86
N ILE A 44 2.96 -8.66 1.92
CA ILE A 44 4.41 -8.46 1.90
C ILE A 44 5.07 -9.47 0.96
N TYR A 45 4.72 -10.75 1.07
CA TYR A 45 5.35 -11.79 0.25
C TYR A 45 4.98 -11.63 -1.23
N TRP A 46 3.72 -11.30 -1.53
CA TRP A 46 3.33 -10.92 -2.88
C TRP A 46 4.22 -9.79 -3.39
N SER A 47 4.23 -8.64 -2.71
CA SER A 47 5.03 -7.47 -3.11
C SER A 47 6.53 -7.78 -3.27
N LEU A 48 7.08 -8.62 -2.39
CA LEU A 48 8.45 -9.11 -2.47
C LEU A 48 8.71 -9.92 -3.74
N VAL A 49 7.87 -10.93 -4.01
CA VAL A 49 8.00 -11.76 -5.22
C VAL A 49 7.86 -10.89 -6.48
N PHE A 50 6.93 -9.94 -6.46
CA PHE A 50 6.74 -9.02 -7.57
C PHE A 50 7.97 -8.18 -7.87
N THR A 51 8.46 -7.47 -6.86
CA THR A 51 9.64 -6.62 -7.00
C THR A 51 10.86 -7.46 -7.38
N ALA A 52 11.06 -8.63 -6.77
CA ALA A 52 12.16 -9.54 -7.07
C ALA A 52 12.17 -10.05 -8.52
N ILE A 53 11.01 -10.39 -9.09
CA ILE A 53 10.90 -10.87 -10.49
C ILE A 53 11.11 -9.71 -11.47
N THR A 54 10.65 -8.51 -11.16
CA THR A 54 10.77 -7.37 -12.10
C THR A 54 12.22 -6.95 -12.36
N ILE A 55 13.11 -7.11 -11.39
CA ILE A 55 14.52 -6.71 -11.48
C ILE A 55 15.28 -7.45 -12.60
N PRO A 56 15.34 -8.80 -12.64
CA PRO A 56 16.04 -9.51 -13.71
C PRO A 56 15.42 -9.26 -15.09
N PHE A 57 14.08 -9.16 -15.17
CA PHE A 57 13.41 -8.80 -16.43
C PHE A 57 13.82 -7.40 -16.92
N ALA A 58 13.97 -6.44 -16.01
CA ALA A 58 14.44 -5.10 -16.36
C ALA A 58 15.91 -5.10 -16.77
N LEU A 59 16.78 -5.79 -16.03
CA LEU A 59 18.23 -5.83 -16.28
C LEU A 59 18.59 -6.51 -17.61
N GLN A 60 17.88 -7.58 -18.00
CA GLN A 60 18.08 -8.25 -19.28
C GLN A 60 17.91 -7.29 -20.48
N ASN A 61 17.02 -6.31 -20.37
CA ASN A 61 16.77 -5.34 -21.44
C ASN A 61 17.79 -4.21 -21.50
N LEU A 62 18.51 -3.94 -20.40
CA LEU A 62 19.53 -2.91 -20.35
C LEU A 62 20.86 -3.38 -20.97
N SER A 63 20.95 -4.65 -21.37
CA SER A 63 22.17 -5.28 -21.92
C SER A 63 23.40 -5.09 -21.03
N LEU A 64 23.18 -5.01 -19.72
CA LEU A 64 24.23 -4.85 -18.72
C LEU A 64 24.76 -6.22 -18.33
N THR A 65 26.08 -6.41 -18.41
CA THR A 65 26.68 -7.61 -17.82
C THR A 65 26.84 -7.42 -16.29
N PRO A 66 26.87 -8.51 -15.50
CA PRO A 66 27.16 -8.41 -14.06
C PRO A 66 28.50 -7.72 -13.78
N HIS A 67 29.47 -7.88 -14.67
CA HIS A 67 30.77 -7.23 -14.61
C HIS A 67 30.66 -5.72 -14.80
N ASP A 68 29.84 -5.28 -15.77
CA ASP A 68 29.56 -3.86 -16.01
C ASP A 68 28.89 -3.19 -14.80
N ILE A 69 27.96 -3.88 -14.15
CA ILE A 69 27.30 -3.38 -12.93
C ILE A 69 28.28 -3.32 -11.75
N LYS A 70 29.22 -4.25 -11.63
CA LYS A 70 30.16 -4.27 -10.50
C LYS A 70 31.25 -3.22 -10.62
N GLU A 71 31.80 -3.02 -11.83
CA GLU A 71 33.01 -2.21 -12.01
C GLU A 71 32.77 -0.87 -12.69
N ARG A 72 31.68 -0.73 -13.46
CA ARG A 72 31.43 0.42 -14.35
C ARG A 72 30.10 1.10 -14.12
N PHE A 73 29.38 0.78 -13.03
CA PHE A 73 28.04 1.30 -12.77
C PHE A 73 27.94 2.82 -12.91
N LYS A 74 28.88 3.56 -12.32
CA LYS A 74 28.91 5.03 -12.40
C LYS A 74 29.12 5.52 -13.83
N THR A 75 30.08 4.93 -14.54
CA THR A 75 30.40 5.28 -15.94
C THR A 75 29.25 4.96 -16.88
N ILE A 76 28.52 3.87 -16.64
CA ILE A 76 27.31 3.49 -17.38
C ILE A 76 26.18 4.48 -17.07
N LEU A 77 26.01 4.87 -15.82
CA LEU A 77 25.01 5.86 -15.45
C LEU A 77 25.27 7.23 -16.10
N GLU A 78 26.54 7.62 -16.21
CA GLU A 78 26.97 8.87 -16.85
C GLU A 78 26.83 8.85 -18.37
N ASN A 79 27.19 7.74 -19.02
CA ASN A 79 27.28 7.68 -20.49
C ASN A 79 26.05 7.04 -21.16
N SER A 80 25.39 6.09 -20.49
CA SER A 80 24.30 5.29 -21.06
C SER A 80 22.91 5.84 -20.76
N VAL A 81 22.72 6.63 -19.71
CA VAL A 81 21.38 7.18 -19.39
C VAL A 81 20.89 8.13 -20.49
N TYR A 82 21.80 8.93 -21.06
CA TYR A 82 21.47 9.78 -22.22
C TYR A 82 21.13 8.95 -23.46
N SER A 83 21.85 7.85 -23.71
CA SER A 83 21.56 6.99 -24.87
C SER A 83 20.26 6.22 -24.69
N TRP A 84 19.95 5.71 -23.50
CA TRP A 84 18.67 5.08 -23.17
C TRP A 84 17.48 6.03 -23.32
N TYR A 85 17.71 7.31 -23.04
CA TYR A 85 16.70 8.36 -23.12
C TYR A 85 16.47 8.86 -24.57
N ASN A 86 17.51 8.88 -25.40
CA ASN A 86 17.45 9.34 -26.79
C ASN A 86 17.50 8.21 -27.82
N ASN A 87 17.27 6.96 -27.40
CA ASN A 87 17.25 5.84 -28.31
C ASN A 87 16.02 5.93 -29.23
N ASP A 88 16.19 6.51 -30.42
CA ASP A 88 15.12 6.60 -31.42
C ASP A 88 14.88 5.27 -32.16
N ASN A 89 15.66 4.22 -31.85
CA ASN A 89 15.47 2.89 -32.42
C ASN A 89 14.16 2.26 -31.97
N ASN A 90 13.52 1.51 -32.87
CA ASN A 90 12.34 0.75 -32.53
C ASN A 90 12.66 -0.29 -31.45
N PRO A 91 11.81 -0.43 -30.41
CA PRO A 91 12.06 -1.38 -29.33
C PRO A 91 12.03 -2.82 -29.89
N SER A 92 12.99 -3.63 -29.43
CA SER A 92 13.10 -5.04 -29.81
C SER A 92 11.87 -5.83 -29.33
N ILE A 93 11.68 -7.05 -29.85
CA ILE A 93 10.58 -7.93 -29.42
C ILE A 93 10.68 -8.24 -27.92
N GLN A 94 11.89 -8.51 -27.43
CA GLN A 94 12.14 -8.77 -26.01
C GLN A 94 11.76 -7.56 -25.14
N MET A 95 12.16 -6.35 -25.55
CA MET A 95 11.81 -5.12 -24.84
C MET A 95 10.31 -4.86 -24.83
N LYS A 96 9.61 -5.13 -25.95
CA LYS A 96 8.15 -5.05 -26.01
C LYS A 96 7.52 -6.04 -25.03
N LEU A 97 7.99 -7.29 -24.99
CA LEU A 97 7.45 -8.32 -24.11
C LEU A 97 7.66 -7.96 -22.64
N SER A 98 8.87 -7.54 -22.25
CA SER A 98 9.15 -7.09 -20.88
C SER A 98 8.36 -5.84 -20.50
N TYR A 99 8.21 -4.90 -21.43
CA TYR A 99 7.38 -3.72 -21.21
C TYR A 99 5.92 -4.08 -20.96
N VAL A 100 5.34 -4.99 -21.76
CA VAL A 100 3.97 -5.46 -21.59
C VAL A 100 3.79 -6.15 -20.24
N LEU A 101 4.72 -7.03 -19.86
CA LEU A 101 4.70 -7.73 -18.57
C LEU A 101 4.76 -6.75 -17.38
N LEU A 102 5.71 -5.81 -17.41
CA LEU A 102 5.88 -4.80 -16.37
C LEU A 102 4.66 -3.85 -16.31
N THR A 103 4.10 -3.46 -17.46
CA THR A 103 2.91 -2.62 -17.51
C THR A 103 1.70 -3.34 -16.90
N GLY A 104 1.46 -4.60 -17.27
CA GLY A 104 0.40 -5.41 -16.68
C GLY A 104 0.56 -5.56 -15.16
N PHE A 105 1.80 -5.68 -14.69
CA PHE A 105 2.11 -5.71 -13.27
C PHE A 105 1.75 -4.39 -12.56
N TYR A 106 2.20 -3.24 -13.09
CA TYR A 106 1.92 -1.95 -12.47
C TYR A 106 0.41 -1.64 -12.44
N LEU A 107 -0.30 -1.96 -13.52
CA LEU A 107 -1.76 -1.87 -13.56
C LEU A 107 -2.42 -2.75 -12.49
N ASN A 108 -1.94 -3.98 -12.30
CA ASN A 108 -2.45 -4.86 -11.26
C ASN A 108 -2.25 -4.27 -9.86
N SER A 109 -1.07 -3.69 -9.60
CA SER A 109 -0.76 -3.05 -8.32
C SER A 109 -1.65 -1.84 -8.05
N VAL A 110 -1.93 -1.02 -9.06
CA VAL A 110 -2.86 0.11 -8.93
C VAL A 110 -4.27 -0.39 -8.62
N CYS A 111 -4.78 -1.38 -9.38
CA CYS A 111 -6.11 -1.95 -9.16
C CYS A 111 -6.26 -2.55 -7.76
N GLU A 112 -5.25 -3.27 -7.27
CA GLU A 112 -5.25 -3.84 -5.94
C GLU A 112 -5.37 -2.76 -4.86
N ILE A 113 -4.58 -1.69 -4.96
CA ILE A 113 -4.65 -0.57 -4.02
C ILE A 113 -6.00 0.13 -4.09
N THR A 114 -6.56 0.32 -5.29
CA THR A 114 -7.90 0.89 -5.46
C THR A 114 -8.96 0.04 -4.75
N ILE A 115 -8.89 -1.30 -4.88
CA ILE A 115 -9.84 -2.22 -4.24
C ILE A 115 -9.68 -2.21 -2.72
N GLU A 116 -8.46 -2.17 -2.20
CA GLU A 116 -8.20 -2.27 -0.75
C GLU A 116 -8.36 -0.94 0.00
N LYS A 117 -7.93 0.17 -0.60
CA LYS A 117 -7.78 1.47 0.08
C LYS A 117 -8.55 2.61 -0.59
N GLY A 118 -9.13 2.39 -1.77
CA GLY A 118 -9.85 3.41 -2.53
C GLY A 118 -8.97 4.48 -3.19
N PHE A 119 -9.60 5.39 -3.93
CA PHE A 119 -8.93 6.41 -4.76
C PHE A 119 -8.30 7.57 -3.98
N LYS A 120 -8.72 7.80 -2.73
CA LYS A 120 -8.22 8.93 -1.93
C LYS A 120 -6.90 8.64 -1.21
N ASN A 121 -6.39 7.41 -1.32
CA ASN A 121 -5.20 7.01 -0.59
C ASN A 121 -3.92 7.51 -1.27
N ILE A 122 -2.96 8.02 -0.49
CA ILE A 122 -1.65 8.44 -1.03
C ILE A 122 -0.90 7.28 -1.72
N ASP A 123 -1.15 6.05 -1.28
CA ASP A 123 -0.60 4.83 -1.87
C ASP A 123 -1.11 4.59 -3.29
N PHE A 124 -2.36 5.00 -3.56
CA PHE A 124 -2.95 4.92 -4.89
C PHE A 124 -2.20 5.87 -5.83
N PHE A 125 -2.10 7.16 -5.47
CA PHE A 125 -1.37 8.15 -6.26
C PHE A 125 0.10 7.77 -6.47
N HIS A 126 0.75 7.22 -5.44
CA HIS A 126 2.13 6.75 -5.53
C HIS A 126 2.33 5.68 -6.61
N SER A 127 1.49 4.65 -6.61
CA SER A 127 1.54 3.58 -7.61
C SER A 127 1.03 4.02 -8.99
N GLU A 128 0.00 4.86 -9.02
CA GLU A 128 -0.56 5.41 -10.26
C GLU A 128 0.47 6.27 -11.00
N LEU A 129 1.15 7.19 -10.31
CA LEU A 129 2.16 8.06 -10.93
C LEU A 129 3.34 7.24 -11.49
N LEU A 130 3.80 6.21 -10.78
CA LEU A 130 4.83 5.31 -11.31
C LEU A 130 4.34 4.55 -12.56
N THR A 131 3.07 4.15 -12.57
CA THR A 131 2.45 3.45 -13.70
C THR A 131 2.31 4.37 -14.91
N ILE A 132 1.81 5.59 -14.71
CA ILE A 132 1.69 6.63 -15.75
C ILE A 132 3.07 6.94 -16.32
N PHE A 133 4.07 7.12 -15.45
CA PHE A 133 5.46 7.32 -15.85
C PHE A 133 5.92 6.19 -16.77
N PHE A 134 5.80 4.94 -16.33
CA PHE A 134 6.27 3.81 -17.12
C PHE A 134 5.50 3.68 -18.44
N VAL A 135 4.18 3.83 -18.43
CA VAL A 135 3.33 3.74 -19.63
C VAL A 135 3.67 4.82 -20.66
N SER A 136 4.00 6.03 -20.20
CA SER A 136 4.35 7.16 -21.06
C SER A 136 5.70 6.99 -21.77
N THR A 137 6.55 6.06 -21.33
CA THR A 137 7.88 5.81 -21.94
C THR A 137 7.80 5.16 -23.32
N PHE A 138 6.74 4.41 -23.60
CA PHE A 138 6.53 3.76 -24.90
C PHE A 138 6.17 4.74 -26.02
N PRO A 139 5.13 5.61 -25.90
CA PRO A 139 4.80 6.60 -26.93
C PRO A 139 5.92 7.63 -27.12
N THR A 140 6.71 7.92 -26.08
CA THR A 140 7.85 8.86 -26.16
C THR A 140 9.16 8.21 -26.65
N ARG A 141 9.13 6.91 -26.94
CA ARG A 141 10.27 6.10 -27.41
C ARG A 141 11.47 6.09 -26.45
N CYS A 142 11.24 6.15 -25.13
CA CYS A 142 12.29 6.07 -24.11
C CYS A 142 12.11 4.87 -23.16
N VAL A 143 11.69 3.73 -23.70
CA VAL A 143 11.39 2.51 -22.91
C VAL A 143 12.55 2.06 -22.02
N LEU A 144 13.80 2.12 -22.52
CA LEU A 144 14.99 1.77 -21.72
C LEU A 144 15.16 2.66 -20.49
N TYR A 145 14.89 3.96 -20.65
CA TYR A 145 14.90 4.92 -19.56
C TYR A 145 13.85 4.56 -18.49
N GLY A 146 12.63 4.23 -18.92
CA GLY A 146 11.58 3.74 -18.01
C GLY A 146 11.98 2.46 -17.28
N ILE A 147 12.55 1.49 -17.99
CA ILE A 147 13.05 0.22 -17.43
C ILE A 147 14.18 0.45 -16.42
N ALA A 148 15.11 1.36 -16.69
CA ALA A 148 16.20 1.68 -15.78
C ALA A 148 15.70 2.31 -14.47
N VAL A 149 14.82 3.31 -14.55
CA VAL A 149 14.21 3.96 -13.37
C VAL A 149 13.44 2.95 -12.54
N THR A 150 12.57 2.17 -13.18
CA THR A 150 11.74 1.19 -12.47
C THR A 150 12.56 0.07 -11.84
N SER A 151 13.65 -0.37 -12.49
CA SER A 151 14.59 -1.32 -11.90
C SER A 151 15.21 -0.79 -10.60
N LEU A 152 15.72 0.45 -10.61
CA LEU A 152 16.31 1.09 -9.43
C LEU A 152 15.29 1.20 -8.28
N VAL A 153 14.07 1.66 -8.60
CA VAL A 153 12.98 1.76 -7.64
C VAL A 153 12.63 0.39 -7.06
N ASN A 154 12.51 -0.65 -7.90
CA ASN A 154 12.14 -1.99 -7.46
C ASN A 154 13.23 -2.68 -6.65
N VAL A 155 14.52 -2.39 -6.87
CA VAL A 155 15.61 -2.85 -5.99
C VAL A 155 15.42 -2.31 -4.57
N VAL A 156 15.16 -1.00 -4.44
CA VAL A 156 14.95 -0.37 -3.13
C VAL A 156 13.69 -0.91 -2.45
N ARG A 157 12.60 -1.10 -3.20
CA ARG A 157 11.34 -1.67 -2.70
C ARG A 157 11.48 -3.13 -2.28
N CYS A 158 12.15 -3.96 -3.08
CA CYS A 158 12.40 -5.37 -2.76
C CYS A 158 13.13 -5.50 -1.43
N LEU A 159 14.10 -4.63 -1.18
CA LEU A 159 14.85 -4.60 0.07
C LEU A 159 13.98 -4.21 1.28
N LEU A 160 13.06 -3.25 1.09
CA LEU A 160 12.11 -2.85 2.13
C LEU A 160 11.11 -3.97 2.44
N GLU A 161 10.55 -4.60 1.42
CA GLU A 161 9.61 -5.72 1.59
C GLU A 161 10.30 -6.93 2.22
N PHE A 162 11.57 -7.17 1.90
CA PHE A 162 12.35 -8.20 2.57
C PHE A 162 12.57 -7.87 4.05
N CYS A 163 12.83 -6.61 4.39
CA CYS A 163 12.91 -6.15 5.77
C CYS A 163 11.57 -6.35 6.52
N ARG A 164 10.45 -5.99 5.90
CA ARG A 164 9.09 -6.20 6.46
C ARG A 164 8.79 -7.68 6.67
N PHE A 165 9.19 -8.52 5.72
CA PHE A 165 9.03 -9.97 5.78
C PHE A 165 9.79 -10.56 6.98
N LEU A 166 11.06 -10.17 7.15
CA LEU A 166 11.89 -10.60 8.27
C LEU A 166 11.33 -10.14 9.62
N ALA A 167 10.84 -8.90 9.70
CA ALA A 167 10.19 -8.37 10.89
C ALA A 167 8.91 -9.14 11.24
N CYS A 168 8.07 -9.44 10.24
CA CYS A 168 6.83 -10.18 10.45
C CYS A 168 7.09 -11.62 10.89
N ILE A 169 8.03 -12.33 10.25
CA ILE A 169 8.42 -13.69 10.68
C ILE A 169 9.07 -13.66 12.07
N SER A 170 9.87 -12.63 12.37
CA SER A 170 10.44 -12.45 13.70
C SER A 170 9.36 -12.36 14.78
N SER A 171 8.26 -11.63 14.52
CA SER A 171 7.12 -11.53 15.42
C SER A 171 6.46 -12.90 15.65
N ILE A 172 6.16 -13.62 14.57
CA ILE A 172 5.48 -14.92 14.61
C ILE A 172 6.32 -15.97 15.35
N VAL A 173 7.61 -16.07 15.02
CA VAL A 173 8.53 -17.07 15.60
C VAL A 173 9.07 -16.60 16.97
N LYS A 174 8.83 -15.33 17.35
CA LYS A 174 9.40 -14.68 18.54
C LYS A 174 10.93 -14.75 18.59
N SER A 175 11.57 -14.70 17.41
CA SER A 175 13.02 -14.82 17.29
C SER A 175 13.73 -13.47 17.35
N LYS A 176 14.59 -13.30 18.36
CA LYS A 176 15.44 -12.11 18.51
C LYS A 176 16.48 -11.99 17.39
N LEU A 177 16.98 -13.10 16.86
CA LEU A 177 17.99 -13.11 15.79
C LEU A 177 17.38 -12.58 14.48
N LEU A 178 16.17 -13.02 14.12
CA LEU A 178 15.48 -12.48 12.94
C LEU A 178 15.16 -10.99 13.12
N ARG A 179 14.86 -10.55 14.35
CA ARG A 179 14.64 -9.13 14.65
C ARG A 179 15.89 -8.29 14.43
N GLN A 180 17.04 -8.77 14.91
CA GLN A 180 18.33 -8.12 14.69
C GLN A 180 18.69 -8.07 13.20
N LEU A 181 18.44 -9.16 12.48
CA LEU A 181 18.66 -9.21 11.04
C LEU A 181 17.75 -8.23 10.29
N ALA A 182 16.47 -8.11 10.67
CA ALA A 182 15.57 -7.09 10.12
C ALA A 182 16.08 -5.66 10.37
N LEU A 183 16.60 -5.37 11.58
CA LEU A 183 17.21 -4.07 11.88
C LEU A 183 18.44 -3.77 11.02
N ILE A 184 19.34 -4.75 10.84
CA ILE A 184 20.51 -4.61 9.96
C ILE A 184 20.05 -4.34 8.51
N MET A 185 19.06 -5.10 8.04
CA MET A 185 18.50 -4.90 6.70
C MET A 185 17.83 -3.54 6.53
N LEU A 186 17.20 -2.99 7.58
CA LEU A 186 16.66 -1.63 7.56
C LEU A 186 17.78 -0.60 7.40
N ILE A 187 18.90 -0.74 8.10
CA ILE A 187 20.07 0.16 7.94
C ILE A 187 20.58 0.10 6.49
N VAL A 188 20.79 -1.11 5.95
CA VAL A 188 21.22 -1.30 4.55
C VAL A 188 20.21 -0.66 3.59
N HIS A 189 18.91 -0.83 3.84
CA HIS A 189 17.86 -0.19 3.08
C HIS A 189 17.97 1.34 3.13
N THR A 190 18.17 1.94 4.29
CA THR A 190 18.28 3.40 4.40
C THR A 190 19.47 3.97 3.63
N LEU A 191 20.62 3.27 3.64
CA LEU A 191 21.81 3.68 2.88
C LEU A 191 21.58 3.60 1.36
N ILE A 192 20.99 2.49 0.89
CA ILE A 192 20.70 2.31 -0.53
C ILE A 192 19.61 3.29 -0.98
N TRP A 193 18.56 3.47 -0.18
CA TRP A 193 17.49 4.44 -0.44
C TRP A 193 18.07 5.86 -0.56
N GLY A 194 18.93 6.27 0.38
CA GLY A 194 19.57 7.59 0.34
C GLY A 194 20.41 7.78 -0.92
N THR A 195 21.19 6.77 -1.29
CA THR A 195 22.00 6.79 -2.52
C THR A 195 21.12 6.89 -3.77
N VAL A 196 20.03 6.13 -3.84
CA VAL A 196 19.14 6.11 -5.00
C VAL A 196 18.33 7.40 -5.12
N PHE A 197 17.64 7.81 -4.05
CA PHE A 197 16.66 8.90 -4.10
C PHE A 197 17.26 10.29 -3.82
N LEU A 198 18.38 10.42 -3.10
CA LEU A 198 19.01 11.73 -2.88
C LEU A 198 20.14 12.01 -3.87
N HIS A 199 20.74 10.97 -4.48
CA HIS A 199 21.86 11.15 -5.40
C HIS A 199 21.55 10.69 -6.83
N ILE A 200 21.25 9.41 -7.05
CA ILE A 200 21.16 8.83 -8.41
C ILE A 200 19.96 9.39 -9.19
N LEU A 201 18.75 9.28 -8.62
CA LEU A 201 17.52 9.62 -9.32
C LEU A 201 17.44 11.12 -9.65
N PRO A 202 17.77 12.06 -8.75
CA PRO A 202 17.78 13.47 -9.09
C PRO A 202 18.81 13.81 -10.16
N LYS A 203 20.08 13.42 -9.95
CA LYS A 203 21.21 13.83 -10.78
C LYS A 203 21.13 13.27 -12.20
N TYR A 204 20.77 12.00 -12.35
CA TYR A 204 20.87 11.30 -13.64
C TYR A 204 19.55 11.17 -14.38
N PHE A 205 18.41 11.12 -13.67
CA PHE A 205 17.10 10.87 -14.30
C PHE A 205 16.22 12.12 -14.32
N LEU A 206 15.95 12.75 -13.16
CA LEU A 206 15.04 13.91 -13.08
C LEU A 206 15.54 15.12 -13.86
N PHE A 207 16.81 15.49 -13.75
CA PHE A 207 17.36 16.65 -14.46
C PHE A 207 17.53 16.43 -15.97
N LEU A 208 17.74 15.19 -16.40
CA LEU A 208 17.93 14.88 -17.83
C LEU A 208 16.63 15.10 -18.62
N ALA A 209 15.50 14.85 -17.95
CA ALA A 209 14.18 14.89 -18.56
C ALA A 209 13.73 16.32 -18.94
N ILE A 210 14.41 17.36 -18.43
CA ILE A 210 14.18 18.77 -18.78
C ILE A 210 14.84 19.15 -20.13
N ARG A 211 15.88 18.42 -20.58
CA ARG A 211 16.71 18.84 -21.73
C ARG A 211 16.12 18.51 -23.12
N LYS A 212 15.30 17.48 -23.27
CA LYS A 212 14.78 16.99 -24.58
C LYS A 212 13.55 17.76 -25.10
N LEU A 213 12.95 18.63 -24.29
CA LEU A 213 11.80 19.46 -24.68
C LEU A 213 12.12 20.40 -25.85
N LYS A 214 13.40 20.71 -26.10
CA LYS A 214 13.84 21.69 -27.12
C LYS A 214 13.84 21.17 -28.57
N GLN A 215 13.57 19.88 -28.83
CA GLN A 215 13.93 19.25 -30.11
C GLN A 215 12.77 18.82 -31.02
N LYS A 216 11.50 18.82 -30.55
CA LYS A 216 10.33 18.44 -31.37
C LYS A 216 9.13 19.35 -31.07
N ASN A 217 8.60 20.01 -32.11
CA ASN A 217 7.48 20.98 -32.02
C ASN A 217 6.08 20.33 -32.16
N ASP A 218 5.94 19.02 -31.98
CA ASP A 218 4.62 18.37 -32.00
C ASP A 218 3.96 18.51 -30.61
N VAL A 219 2.82 19.19 -30.57
CA VAL A 219 2.04 19.45 -29.34
C VAL A 219 1.67 18.13 -28.64
N THR A 220 1.37 17.07 -29.39
CA THR A 220 1.04 15.75 -28.84
C THR A 220 2.26 15.10 -28.20
N TYR A 221 3.43 15.27 -28.81
CA TYR A 221 4.68 14.78 -28.25
C TYR A 221 5.02 15.54 -26.95
N ILE A 222 4.85 16.86 -26.94
CA ILE A 222 5.10 17.73 -25.79
C ILE A 222 4.17 17.38 -24.61
N SER A 223 2.89 17.08 -24.86
CA SER A 223 1.94 16.74 -23.81
C SER A 223 2.25 15.40 -23.14
N VAL A 224 2.51 14.34 -23.93
CA VAL A 224 2.89 13.01 -23.40
C VAL A 224 4.25 13.07 -22.70
N PHE A 225 5.17 13.88 -23.21
CA PHE A 225 6.46 14.12 -22.58
C PHE A 225 6.35 14.87 -21.25
N SER A 226 5.47 15.86 -21.17
CA SER A 226 5.19 16.58 -19.92
C SER A 226 4.57 15.63 -18.90
N LEU A 227 3.64 14.78 -19.34
CA LEU A 227 3.05 13.73 -18.50
C LEU A 227 4.12 12.78 -17.92
N LEU A 228 5.08 12.33 -18.74
CA LEU A 228 6.21 11.50 -18.30
C LEU A 228 7.04 12.19 -17.21
N ASN A 229 7.34 13.48 -17.38
CA ASN A 229 8.12 14.24 -16.43
C ASN A 229 7.38 14.50 -15.13
N PHE A 230 6.15 15.01 -15.20
CA PHE A 230 5.33 15.32 -14.03
C PHE A 230 5.00 14.08 -13.22
N SER A 231 4.72 12.95 -13.88
CA SER A 231 4.47 11.69 -13.18
C SER A 231 5.71 11.20 -12.43
N LEU A 232 6.92 11.31 -13.02
CA LEU A 232 8.15 10.96 -12.33
C LEU A 232 8.47 11.89 -11.14
N TRP A 233 8.27 13.19 -11.30
CA TRP A 233 8.44 14.17 -10.22
C TRP A 233 7.44 13.97 -9.09
N GLY A 234 6.16 13.78 -9.42
CA GLY A 234 5.11 13.50 -8.44
C GLY A 234 5.39 12.20 -7.69
N PHE A 235 5.76 11.15 -8.41
CA PHE A 235 6.20 9.89 -7.81
C PHE A 235 7.36 10.10 -6.83
N TYR A 236 8.40 10.83 -7.25
CA TYR A 236 9.58 11.11 -6.45
C TYR A 236 9.24 11.83 -5.14
N LEU A 237 8.41 12.88 -5.21
CA LEU A 237 8.01 13.65 -4.03
C LEU A 237 7.20 12.81 -3.03
N ILE A 238 6.27 11.99 -3.53
CA ILE A 238 5.48 11.10 -2.68
C ILE A 238 6.39 10.02 -2.05
N GLU A 239 7.34 9.46 -2.82
CA GLU A 239 8.29 8.47 -2.30
C GLU A 239 9.17 9.06 -1.18
N ILE A 240 9.65 10.30 -1.33
CA ILE A 240 10.36 10.99 -0.25
C ILE A 240 9.46 11.11 0.97
N TYR A 241 8.26 11.66 0.81
CA TYR A 241 7.33 11.89 1.91
C TYR A 241 6.97 10.60 2.66
N LYS A 242 6.74 9.51 1.92
CA LYS A 242 6.26 8.24 2.46
C LYS A 242 7.39 7.32 2.97
N SER A 243 8.65 7.65 2.71
CA SER A 243 9.78 6.80 3.07
C SER A 243 9.88 6.57 4.59
N PRO A 244 10.41 5.41 5.02
CA PRO A 244 10.70 5.16 6.44
C PRO A 244 11.62 6.23 7.05
N ILE A 245 12.52 6.79 6.25
CA ILE A 245 13.46 7.84 6.68
C ILE A 245 12.71 9.13 7.01
N SER A 246 11.80 9.58 6.13
CA SER A 246 10.99 10.76 6.42
C SER A 246 10.10 10.57 7.64
N TYR A 247 9.59 9.35 7.86
CA TYR A 247 8.85 9.02 9.08
C TYR A 247 9.73 9.12 10.34
N ILE A 248 10.97 8.60 10.30
CA ILE A 248 11.93 8.74 11.40
C ILE A 248 12.27 10.20 11.68
N ILE A 249 12.54 10.98 10.63
CA ILE A 249 12.88 12.42 10.75
C ILE A 249 11.71 13.20 11.35
N THR A 250 10.48 12.98 10.85
CA THR A 250 9.30 13.67 11.36
C THR A 250 9.04 13.32 12.82
N ASN A 251 9.09 12.03 13.20
CA ASN A 251 8.91 11.64 14.61
C ASN A 251 10.00 12.20 15.52
N TYR A 252 11.25 12.26 15.07
CA TYR A 252 12.34 12.89 15.81
C TYR A 252 12.08 14.38 16.03
N VAL A 253 11.68 15.12 14.98
CA VAL A 253 11.37 16.56 15.05
C VAL A 253 10.19 16.84 15.97
N TYR A 254 9.15 16.00 15.93
CA TYR A 254 7.95 16.16 16.76
C TYR A 254 8.05 15.50 18.15
N GLY A 255 9.22 14.94 18.51
CA GLY A 255 9.45 14.31 19.82
C GLY A 255 8.55 13.09 20.10
N LYS A 256 8.05 12.40 19.05
CA LYS A 256 7.21 11.21 19.20
C LYS A 256 8.07 9.96 19.28
N GLU A 257 7.82 9.10 20.26
CA GLU A 257 8.43 7.77 20.30
C GLU A 257 7.84 6.91 19.19
N SER A 258 8.70 6.33 18.35
CA SER A 258 8.30 5.45 17.25
C SER A 258 8.84 4.06 17.47
N ASN A 259 7.96 3.06 17.52
CA ASN A 259 8.41 1.68 17.58
C ASN A 259 8.94 1.21 16.22
N PHE A 260 9.77 0.17 16.25
CA PHE A 260 10.31 -0.46 15.04
C PHE A 260 9.20 -0.89 14.05
N ASP A 261 8.10 -1.42 14.57
CA ASP A 261 6.96 -1.82 13.74
C ASP A 261 6.23 -0.62 13.13
N ASP A 262 6.17 0.51 13.84
CA ASP A 262 5.56 1.74 13.31
C ASP A 262 6.38 2.29 12.14
N ILE A 263 7.72 2.23 12.23
CA ILE A 263 8.62 2.66 11.16
C ILE A 263 8.42 1.80 9.89
N LEU A 264 8.26 0.49 10.04
CA LEU A 264 8.13 -0.44 8.92
C LEU A 264 6.72 -0.44 8.31
N PHE A 265 5.69 -0.24 9.13
CA PHE A 265 4.29 -0.42 8.75
C PHE A 265 3.43 0.85 8.81
N SER A 266 4.02 2.05 8.97
CA SER A 266 3.29 3.34 9.06
C SER A 266 2.26 3.58 7.95
N SER A 267 2.53 3.07 6.74
CA SER A 267 1.62 3.13 5.57
C SER A 267 0.38 2.22 5.67
N ASN A 268 0.39 1.22 6.54
CA ASN A 268 -0.72 0.29 6.75
C ASN A 268 -1.52 0.61 8.01
N ASN A 269 -0.93 1.23 9.03
CA ASN A 269 -1.62 1.51 10.30
C ASN A 269 -2.48 2.78 10.24
N LYS A 270 -2.10 3.81 9.47
CA LYS A 270 -2.89 5.06 9.33
C LYS A 270 -4.27 4.86 8.68
N VAL A 271 -4.45 3.81 7.88
CA VAL A 271 -5.74 3.49 7.23
C VAL A 271 -6.79 3.04 8.24
N ASN A 272 -6.38 2.50 9.39
CA ASN A 272 -7.31 2.10 10.45
C ASN A 272 -7.59 3.24 11.44
N GLU A 273 -6.68 4.20 11.59
CA GLU A 273 -6.90 5.35 12.48
C GLU A 273 -7.83 6.40 11.86
N GLU A 274 -7.76 6.65 10.54
CA GLU A 274 -8.64 7.63 9.88
C GLU A 274 -10.11 7.20 9.77
N PHE A 275 -10.43 5.91 9.96
CA PHE A 275 -11.83 5.43 10.00
C PHE A 275 -12.45 5.38 11.40
N ASP A 276 -11.64 5.42 12.46
CA ASP A 276 -12.12 5.35 13.85
C ASP A 276 -12.18 6.72 14.55
N GLN A 277 -11.68 7.80 13.92
CA GLN A 277 -11.52 9.12 14.58
C GLN A 277 -12.54 10.19 14.17
N GLN A 278 -13.62 9.84 13.46
CA GLN A 278 -14.64 10.83 13.04
C GLN A 278 -15.99 10.78 13.76
N ASP A 279 -16.19 9.88 14.72
CA ASP A 279 -17.36 9.87 15.58
C ASP A 279 -16.94 9.61 17.02
N ILE A 280 -16.59 10.66 17.77
CA ILE A 280 -16.80 10.91 19.23
C ILE A 280 -16.05 12.23 19.52
N ASP A 281 -16.58 13.35 19.02
CA ASP A 281 -16.29 14.68 19.55
C ASP A 281 -17.61 15.23 20.07
N PHE A 282 -18.04 14.77 21.25
CA PHE A 282 -18.92 15.51 22.15
C PHE A 282 -18.99 14.76 23.48
N ILE A 283 -18.26 15.29 24.46
CA ILE A 283 -18.54 15.39 25.91
C ILE A 283 -17.16 15.44 26.59
N GLU A 284 -16.66 16.66 26.69
CA GLU A 284 -15.59 17.03 27.60
C GLU A 284 -16.16 17.10 29.02
N PRO A 285 -15.48 16.51 30.01
CA PRO A 285 -15.44 17.15 31.32
C PRO A 285 -14.00 17.48 31.66
N LEU A 286 -13.75 18.79 31.77
CA LEU A 286 -12.59 19.37 32.43
C LEU A 286 -12.20 18.58 33.68
N THR A 287 -10.92 18.24 33.82
CA THR A 287 -10.31 18.12 35.14
C THR A 287 -8.96 18.81 35.20
N CYS A 288 -8.86 19.66 36.21
CA CYS A 288 -7.72 20.47 36.59
C CYS A 288 -6.44 19.66 36.80
N SER A 289 -5.34 20.35 36.52
CA SER A 289 -3.99 20.10 36.99
C SER A 289 -3.90 19.75 38.49
N THR A 290 -3.10 18.73 38.82
CA THR A 290 -2.11 18.81 39.91
C THR A 290 -0.95 17.83 39.70
N SER A 291 0.22 18.45 39.55
CA SER A 291 1.57 18.07 39.95
C SER A 291 1.81 16.86 40.87
N THR A 292 2.97 16.25 40.62
CA THR A 292 3.94 15.58 41.53
C THR A 292 3.77 14.10 41.92
N LYS A 293 4.74 13.32 41.39
CA LYS A 293 5.53 12.26 42.05
C LYS A 293 4.79 11.34 43.02
N ASP A 294 4.38 10.17 42.50
CA ASP A 294 4.44 8.84 43.13
C ASP A 294 3.36 7.93 42.52
N SER A 295 3.65 7.21 41.42
CA SER A 295 2.60 6.45 40.73
C SER A 295 2.97 5.09 40.13
N LYS A 296 4.08 4.44 40.53
CA LYS A 296 4.37 3.08 40.00
C LYS A 296 3.63 1.92 40.69
N ILE A 297 2.92 2.16 41.80
CA ILE A 297 2.22 1.08 42.55
C ILE A 297 0.68 1.21 42.49
N ARG A 298 0.12 2.38 42.12
CA ARG A 298 -1.33 2.61 42.10
C ARG A 298 -2.03 2.32 40.76
N GLU A 299 -1.32 2.39 39.63
CA GLU A 299 -1.93 2.14 38.31
C GLU A 299 -2.51 0.72 38.18
N ASN A 300 -1.84 -0.31 38.72
CA ASN A 300 -2.28 -1.70 38.56
C ASN A 300 -3.59 -2.07 39.27
N LYS A 301 -4.02 -1.27 40.26
CA LYS A 301 -5.31 -1.47 40.97
C LYS A 301 -6.46 -0.81 40.22
N HIS A 302 -6.25 0.41 39.72
CA HIS A 302 -7.26 1.18 38.98
C HIS A 302 -7.57 0.56 37.61
N THR A 303 -6.57 -0.03 36.93
CA THR A 303 -6.80 -0.72 35.64
C THR A 303 -7.62 -2.00 35.81
N LYS A 304 -7.47 -2.72 36.95
CA LYS A 304 -8.28 -3.91 37.26
C LYS A 304 -9.73 -3.55 37.63
N GLU A 305 -9.93 -2.46 38.38
CA GLU A 305 -11.26 -1.94 38.70
C GLU A 305 -11.99 -1.43 37.44
N ASN A 306 -11.28 -0.73 36.54
CA ASN A 306 -11.81 -0.30 35.26
C ASN A 306 -12.18 -1.47 34.33
N LEU A 307 -11.39 -2.56 34.31
CA LEU A 307 -11.70 -3.74 33.52
C LEU A 307 -12.91 -4.51 34.07
N LEU A 308 -13.07 -4.54 35.40
CA LEU A 308 -14.24 -5.11 36.08
C LEU A 308 -15.51 -4.28 35.80
N ALA A 309 -15.41 -2.95 35.84
CA ALA A 309 -16.50 -2.05 35.49
C ALA A 309 -16.90 -2.21 34.01
N LEU A 310 -15.93 -2.26 33.09
CA LEU A 310 -16.18 -2.51 31.67
C LEU A 310 -16.90 -3.85 31.45
N TYR A 311 -16.45 -4.91 32.13
CA TYR A 311 -17.06 -6.24 32.05
C TYR A 311 -18.50 -6.26 32.57
N GLN A 312 -18.78 -5.56 33.68
CA GLN A 312 -20.14 -5.41 34.21
C GLN A 312 -21.04 -4.61 33.26
N THR A 313 -20.53 -3.53 32.66
CA THR A 313 -21.25 -2.71 31.67
C THR A 313 -21.59 -3.53 30.43
N VAL A 314 -20.64 -4.31 29.89
CA VAL A 314 -20.90 -5.21 28.75
C VAL A 314 -21.94 -6.27 29.10
N LYS A 315 -21.89 -6.87 30.29
CA LYS A 315 -22.93 -7.81 30.76
C LYS A 315 -24.30 -7.15 30.86
N CYS A 316 -24.37 -5.90 31.35
CA CYS A 316 -25.62 -5.16 31.45
C CYS A 316 -26.21 -4.86 30.06
N VAL A 317 -25.37 -4.40 29.12
CA VAL A 317 -25.76 -4.13 27.72
C VAL A 317 -26.26 -5.40 27.03
N ILE A 318 -25.59 -6.54 27.19
CA ILE A 318 -26.05 -7.83 26.64
C ILE A 318 -27.42 -8.21 27.23
N ARG A 319 -27.64 -7.99 28.53
CA ARG A 319 -28.91 -8.30 29.20
C ARG A 319 -30.03 -7.40 28.71
N VAL A 320 -29.77 -6.11 28.53
CA VAL A 320 -30.71 -5.14 27.96
C VAL A 320 -31.04 -5.49 26.50
N LYS A 321 -30.04 -5.83 25.69
CA LYS A 321 -30.23 -6.27 24.29
C LYS A 321 -31.10 -7.53 24.20
N ARG A 322 -30.89 -8.51 25.09
CA ARG A 322 -31.75 -9.71 25.18
C ARG A 322 -33.17 -9.37 25.64
N LYS A 323 -33.34 -8.44 26.58
CA LYS A 323 -34.67 -8.00 27.05
C LYS A 323 -35.42 -7.24 25.95
N LEU A 324 -34.76 -6.32 25.24
CA LEU A 324 -35.30 -5.61 24.08
C LEU A 324 -35.70 -6.56 22.95
N LYS A 325 -34.89 -7.60 22.67
CA LYS A 325 -35.23 -8.61 21.66
C LYS A 325 -36.51 -9.35 22.03
N ARG A 326 -36.67 -9.79 23.28
CA ARG A 326 -37.91 -10.43 23.77
C ARG A 326 -39.12 -9.51 23.72
N ILE A 327 -38.95 -8.21 24.03
CA ILE A 327 -40.03 -7.23 23.95
C ILE A 327 -40.46 -7.03 22.48
N ARG A 328 -39.50 -6.92 21.55
CA ARG A 328 -39.79 -6.81 20.11
C ARG A 328 -40.46 -8.06 19.55
N GLU A 329 -40.06 -9.25 20.00
CA GLU A 329 -40.72 -10.50 19.61
C GLU A 329 -42.15 -10.58 20.14
N LYS A 330 -42.40 -10.18 21.39
CA LYS A 330 -43.76 -10.10 21.95
C LYS A 330 -44.64 -9.09 21.21
N LEU A 331 -44.11 -7.92 20.85
CA LEU A 331 -44.81 -6.89 20.07
C LEU A 331 -45.17 -7.36 18.65
N LYS A 332 -44.33 -8.21 18.03
CA LYS A 332 -44.63 -8.80 16.71
C LYS A 332 -45.74 -9.85 16.80
N VAL A 333 -45.81 -10.62 17.89
CA VAL A 333 -46.89 -11.59 18.10
C VAL A 333 -48.22 -10.88 18.38
N SER A 334 -48.22 -9.81 19.17
CA SER A 334 -49.46 -9.03 19.44
C SER A 334 -49.99 -8.28 18.21
N HIS A 335 -49.12 -7.86 17.28
CA HIS A 335 -49.56 -7.28 16.00
C HIS A 335 -50.04 -8.32 14.97
N ALA A 336 -49.63 -9.59 15.09
CA ALA A 336 -50.14 -10.67 14.25
C ALA A 336 -51.57 -11.10 14.66
N GLU A 337 -51.93 -10.97 15.94
CA GLU A 337 -53.29 -11.25 16.43
C GLU A 337 -54.30 -10.10 16.15
N SER A 338 -53.85 -8.85 16.02
CA SER A 338 -54.74 -7.73 15.68
C SER A 338 -55.16 -7.73 14.20
N ASN A 339 -54.30 -8.19 13.29
CA ASN A 339 -54.60 -8.22 11.85
C ASN A 339 -55.51 -9.40 11.42
N SER A 340 -55.87 -10.32 12.33
CA SER A 340 -56.79 -11.43 12.04
C SER A 340 -58.26 -11.13 12.35
N LYS A 341 -58.58 -9.98 12.97
CA LYS A 341 -59.95 -9.62 13.38
C LYS A 341 -60.61 -8.52 12.54
N ASP A 342 -59.86 -7.80 11.71
CA ASP A 342 -60.39 -6.66 10.92
C ASP A 342 -60.76 -6.99 9.46
N SER A 343 -60.71 -8.26 9.04
CA SER A 343 -61.13 -8.68 7.68
C SER A 343 -62.58 -9.19 7.58
N LYS A 344 -63.43 -8.98 8.59
CA LYS A 344 -64.82 -9.46 8.58
C LYS A 344 -65.94 -8.41 8.60
N ASN A 345 -65.66 -7.11 8.58
CA ASN A 345 -66.70 -6.09 8.72
C ASN A 345 -66.58 -4.90 7.76
N VAL A 346 -66.53 -5.14 6.44
CA VAL A 346 -67.01 -4.14 5.45
C VAL A 346 -67.51 -4.91 4.22
N ILE A 347 -68.83 -5.09 4.13
CA ILE A 347 -69.69 -5.05 2.92
C ILE A 347 -71.11 -5.38 3.41
N SER A 348 -71.92 -4.35 3.64
CA SER A 348 -73.38 -4.46 3.60
C SER A 348 -74.00 -3.06 3.58
N SER A 349 -74.77 -2.83 2.51
CA SER A 349 -75.83 -1.83 2.31
C SER A 349 -75.59 -0.71 1.29
N CYS A 350 -76.53 -0.74 0.33
CA CYS A 350 -76.96 0.22 -0.69
C CYS A 350 -76.31 0.07 -2.09
N SER A 351 -77.08 -0.19 -3.17
CA SER A 351 -78.52 -0.06 -3.35
C SER A 351 -79.06 -0.78 -4.61
N SER A 352 -80.37 -1.05 -4.56
CA SER A 352 -81.38 -1.01 -5.63
C SER A 352 -81.45 -2.11 -6.71
N ASN A 353 -82.64 -2.73 -6.67
CA ASN A 353 -83.42 -3.49 -7.66
C ASN A 353 -83.13 -4.97 -7.85
#